data_AF-A0A363T089-F1
#
_entry.id   AF-A0A363T089-F1
#
_cell.length_a   1.000
_cell.length_b   1.000
_cell.length_c   1.000
_cell.angle_alpha   90.00
_cell.angle_beta   90.00
_cell.angle_gamma   90.00
#
_symmetry.space_group_name_H-M   'P 1'
#
loop_
_entity.id
_entity.type
_entity.pdbx_description
1 polymer ?
#
loop_
_entity_poly.entity_id
_entity_poly.type
_entity_poly.pdbx_seq_one_letter_code
_entity_poly.pdbx_strand_id
1 'polypeptide(L)'
;MPTKPKAEAPVEPVEKGDSQMVDMVRKMMLAALGAAVIAEEEIETLINRLVERGELAEKDGKKLIHEAMDKRKNKTTNLTEDINKSINDVLQRMNIPTKADIDTLGQKIAGLSKKIDELKKSG
;
A
#
# COMPACT_ATOMS: atom_id res chain seq x y z
N MET A 1 -3.20 -40.78 48.98
CA MET A 1 -4.18 -40.35 47.96
C MET A 1 -3.51 -39.30 47.07
N PRO A 2 -3.23 -39.59 45.79
CA PRO A 2 -2.55 -38.66 44.90
C PRO A 2 -3.54 -37.68 44.26
N THR A 3 -3.28 -36.39 44.42
CA THR A 3 -3.98 -35.29 43.75
C THR A 3 -3.34 -34.99 42.39
N LYS A 4 -4.11 -35.15 41.32
CA LYS A 4 -4.01 -34.39 40.06
C LYS A 4 -5.38 -33.75 39.82
N PRO A 5 -5.54 -32.64 39.08
CA PRO A 5 -4.66 -32.13 38.02
C PRO A 5 -4.36 -30.61 38.09
N LYS A 6 -3.16 -30.19 37.70
CA LYS A 6 -2.92 -28.80 37.27
C LYS A 6 -2.94 -28.82 35.75
N ALA A 7 -4.10 -28.47 35.19
CA ALA A 7 -4.23 -28.21 33.77
C ALA A 7 -3.32 -27.02 33.42
N GLU A 8 -2.40 -27.23 32.49
CA GLU A 8 -1.67 -26.15 31.83
C GLU A 8 -2.71 -25.25 31.15
N ALA A 9 -2.68 -23.97 31.50
CA ALA A 9 -3.56 -22.98 30.91
C ALA A 9 -3.35 -22.96 29.37
N PRO A 10 -4.41 -22.92 28.56
CA PRO A 10 -4.27 -22.71 27.13
C PRO A 10 -3.56 -21.37 26.92
N VAL A 11 -2.38 -21.42 26.33
CA VAL A 11 -1.67 -20.24 25.84
C VAL A 11 -2.54 -19.70 24.71
N GLU A 12 -3.27 -18.62 24.97
CA GLU A 12 -4.05 -17.94 23.93
C GLU A 12 -3.09 -17.52 22.81
N PRO A 13 -3.36 -17.88 21.54
CA PRO A 13 -2.52 -17.46 20.44
C PRO A 13 -2.63 -15.94 20.29
N VAL A 14 -1.49 -15.26 20.43
CA VAL A 14 -1.33 -13.83 20.17
C VAL A 14 -1.93 -13.49 18.82
N GLU A 15 -3.07 -12.78 18.83
CA GLU A 15 -3.73 -12.30 17.62
C GLU A 15 -2.78 -11.37 16.85
N LYS A 16 -2.44 -11.77 15.62
CA LYS A 16 -1.76 -10.94 14.62
C LYS A 16 -2.71 -9.87 14.10
N GLY A 17 -2.89 -8.78 14.85
CA GLY A 17 -3.68 -7.62 14.45
C GLY A 17 -3.16 -6.91 13.18
N ASP A 18 -1.88 -7.08 12.84
CA ASP A 18 -1.28 -6.43 11.66
C ASP A 18 -1.62 -7.11 10.32
N SER A 19 -2.05 -8.37 10.32
CA SER A 19 -2.32 -9.10 9.07
C SER A 19 -3.59 -8.64 8.39
N GLN A 20 -4.66 -8.43 9.14
CA GLN A 20 -5.99 -8.27 8.55
C GLN A 20 -6.15 -6.94 7.81
N MET A 21 -5.63 -5.85 8.37
CA MET A 21 -5.70 -4.53 7.73
C MET A 21 -4.77 -4.47 6.50
N VAL A 22 -3.56 -5.02 6.60
CA VAL A 22 -2.62 -5.11 5.47
C VAL A 22 -3.18 -6.00 4.34
N ASP A 23 -3.79 -7.13 4.69
CA ASP A 23 -4.41 -8.03 3.72
C ASP A 23 -5.64 -7.40 3.05
N MET A 24 -6.43 -6.60 3.78
CA MET A 24 -7.55 -5.85 3.22
C MET A 24 -7.08 -4.78 2.23
N VAL A 25 -6.07 -3.98 2.59
CA VAL A 25 -5.47 -2.97 1.70
C VAL A 25 -4.87 -3.63 0.47
N ARG A 26 -4.16 -4.75 0.64
CA ARG A 26 -3.61 -5.54 -0.48
C ARG A 26 -4.71 -6.01 -1.42
N LYS A 27 -5.81 -6.57 -0.90
CA LYS A 27 -6.95 -7.01 -1.71
C LYS A 27 -7.61 -5.86 -2.46
N MET A 28 -7.82 -4.72 -1.79
CA MET A 28 -8.36 -3.51 -2.43
C MET A 28 -7.45 -3.00 -3.54
N MET A 29 -6.14 -2.97 -3.31
CA MET A 29 -5.17 -2.56 -4.31
C MET A 29 -5.14 -3.51 -5.52
N LEU A 30 -5.16 -4.83 -5.28
CA LEU A 30 -5.25 -5.83 -6.36
C LEU A 30 -6.55 -5.70 -7.16
N ALA A 31 -7.68 -5.45 -6.48
CA ALA A 31 -8.96 -5.20 -7.15
C ALA A 31 -8.92 -3.90 -7.98
N ALA A 32 -8.32 -2.84 -7.46
CA ALA A 32 -8.16 -1.57 -8.18
C ALA A 32 -7.28 -1.74 -9.43
N LEU A 33 -6.17 -2.49 -9.32
CA LEU A 33 -5.32 -2.81 -10.47
C LEU A 33 -6.06 -3.67 -11.50
N GLY A 34 -6.80 -4.70 -11.05
CA GLY A 34 -7.60 -5.54 -11.94
C GLY A 34 -8.70 -4.76 -12.67
N ALA A 35 -9.40 -3.88 -11.95
CA ALA A 35 -10.41 -3.00 -12.54
C ALA A 35 -9.82 -2.01 -13.55
N ALA A 36 -8.63 -1.48 -13.28
CA ALA A 36 -7.92 -0.61 -14.22
C ALA A 36 -7.57 -1.34 -15.52
N VAL A 37 -7.05 -2.57 -15.43
CA VAL A 37 -6.73 -3.42 -16.60
C VAL A 37 -7.97 -3.69 -17.46
N ILE A 38 -9.09 -4.10 -16.84
CA ILE A 38 -10.36 -4.36 -17.55
C ILE A 38 -10.86 -3.09 -18.26
N ALA A 39 -10.74 -1.93 -17.62
CA ALA A 39 -11.18 -0.67 -18.21
C ALA A 39 -10.40 -0.31 -19.49
N GLU A 40 -9.14 -0.74 -19.64
CA GLU A 40 -8.36 -0.47 -20.85
C GLU A 40 -8.93 -1.20 -22.07
N GLU A 41 -9.31 -2.46 -21.91
CA GLU A 41 -9.90 -3.30 -22.97
C GLU A 41 -11.33 -2.84 -23.34
N GLU A 42 -12.11 -2.43 -22.34
CA GLU A 42 -13.46 -1.89 -22.54
C GLU A 42 -13.45 -0.56 -23.30
N ILE A 43 -12.46 0.31 -23.08
CA ILE A 43 -12.37 1.60 -23.81
C ILE A 43 -12.19 1.37 -25.31
N GLU A 44 -11.31 0.44 -25.71
CA GLU A 44 -11.13 0.12 -27.13
C GLU A 44 -12.41 -0.47 -27.73
N THR A 45 -13.07 -1.36 -27.00
CA THR A 45 -14.33 -1.99 -27.43
C THR A 45 -15.46 -0.95 -27.59
N LEU A 46 -15.58 0.00 -26.66
CA LEU A 46 -16.55 1.09 -26.73
C LEU A 46 -16.31 2.00 -27.93
N ILE A 47 -15.06 2.39 -28.17
CA ILE A 47 -14.69 3.23 -29.32
C ILE A 47 -14.99 2.50 -30.63
N ASN A 48 -14.66 1.20 -30.73
CA ASN A 48 -14.94 0.40 -31.91
C ASN A 48 -16.45 0.29 -32.19
N ARG A 49 -17.28 0.11 -31.15
CA ARG A 49 -18.74 0.11 -31.29
C ARG A 49 -19.29 1.44 -31.81
N LEU A 50 -18.74 2.57 -31.38
CA LEU A 50 -19.14 3.89 -31.89
C LEU A 50 -18.79 4.06 -33.37
N VAL A 51 -17.66 3.49 -33.80
CA VAL A 51 -17.26 3.48 -35.21
C VAL A 51 -18.21 2.59 -36.04
N GLU A 52 -18.51 1.38 -35.56
CA GLU A 52 -19.42 0.45 -36.24
C GLU A 52 -20.84 1.02 -36.38
N ARG A 53 -21.30 1.79 -35.40
CA ARG A 53 -22.60 2.48 -35.42
C ARG A 53 -22.60 3.73 -36.30
N GLY A 54 -21.45 4.13 -36.84
CA GLY A 54 -21.28 5.36 -37.62
C GLY A 54 -21.35 6.64 -36.79
N GLU A 55 -21.34 6.54 -35.46
CA GLU A 55 -21.32 7.68 -34.52
C GLU A 55 -19.93 8.30 -34.41
N LEU A 56 -18.88 7.60 -34.88
CA LEU A 56 -17.50 8.05 -34.90
C LEU A 56 -16.79 7.63 -36.19
N ALA A 57 -15.98 8.51 -36.77
CA ALA A 57 -15.14 8.14 -37.90
C ALA A 57 -14.00 7.19 -37.47
N GLU A 58 -13.70 6.17 -38.26
CA GLU A 58 -12.66 5.17 -37.95
C GLU A 58 -11.29 5.83 -37.65
N LYS A 59 -10.95 6.87 -38.41
CA LYS A 59 -9.71 7.64 -38.23
C LYS A 59 -9.65 8.34 -36.87
N ASP A 60 -10.79 8.86 -36.42
CA ASP A 60 -10.88 9.57 -35.14
C ASP A 60 -10.88 8.58 -33.97
N GLY A 61 -11.53 7.42 -34.10
CA GLY A 61 -11.46 6.34 -33.11
C GLY A 61 -10.04 5.85 -32.87
N LYS A 62 -9.29 5.56 -33.95
CA LYS A 62 -7.87 5.18 -33.86
C LYS A 62 -7.00 6.25 -33.19
N LYS A 63 -7.28 7.53 -33.47
CA LYS A 63 -6.57 8.65 -32.86
C LYS A 63 -6.85 8.75 -31.35
N LEU A 64 -8.09 8.55 -30.92
CA LEU A 64 -8.47 8.59 -29.51
C LEU A 64 -7.80 7.48 -28.69
N ILE A 65 -7.74 6.25 -29.23
CA ILE A 65 -7.04 5.13 -28.60
C ILE A 65 -5.55 5.47 -28.41
N HIS A 66 -4.92 6.00 -29.46
CA HIS A 66 -3.51 6.36 -29.43
C HIS A 66 -3.21 7.48 -28.42
N GLU A 67 -3.99 8.55 -28.42
CA GLU A 67 -3.85 9.65 -27.45
C GLU A 67 -4.07 9.20 -26.00
N ALA A 68 -4.99 8.25 -25.77
CA ALA A 68 -5.23 7.69 -24.44
C ALA A 68 -4.03 6.87 -23.94
N MET A 69 -3.40 6.08 -24.81
CA MET A 69 -2.18 5.31 -24.49
C MET A 69 -0.99 6.24 -24.20
N ASP A 70 -0.78 7.26 -25.02
CA ASP A 70 0.32 8.22 -24.85
C ASP A 70 0.18 9.05 -23.56
N LYS A 71 -1.04 9.51 -23.24
CA LYS A 71 -1.32 10.22 -21.99
C LYS A 71 -1.07 9.34 -20.76
N ARG A 72 -1.38 8.04 -20.85
CA ARG A 72 -1.09 7.06 -19.79
C ARG A 72 0.41 6.96 -19.55
N LYS A 73 1.20 6.73 -20.61
CA LYS A 73 2.65 6.56 -20.54
C LYS A 73 3.35 7.77 -19.89
N ASN A 74 2.89 8.98 -20.20
CA ASN A 74 3.47 10.22 -19.66
C ASN A 74 3.04 10.55 -18.23
N LYS A 75 1.92 10.00 -17.72
CA LYS A 75 1.44 10.27 -16.34
C LYS A 75 1.93 9.28 -15.30
N THR A 76 2.35 8.08 -15.69
CA THR A 76 2.75 7.02 -14.75
C THR A 76 3.99 7.38 -13.91
N THR A 77 4.94 8.16 -14.45
CA THR A 77 6.20 8.44 -13.75
C THR A 77 6.04 9.32 -12.51
N ASN A 78 5.08 10.26 -12.52
CA ASN A 78 4.90 11.22 -11.43
C ASN A 78 3.85 10.75 -10.40
N LEU A 79 2.98 9.82 -10.81
CA LEU A 79 1.85 9.37 -10.01
C LEU A 79 2.30 8.66 -8.71
N THR A 80 3.35 7.85 -8.77
CA THR A 80 3.85 7.11 -7.59
C THR A 80 4.37 8.05 -6.51
N GLU A 81 5.06 9.12 -6.91
CA GLU A 81 5.62 10.10 -5.97
C GLU A 81 4.51 10.94 -5.33
N ASP A 82 3.53 11.38 -6.12
CA ASP A 82 2.35 12.10 -5.64
C ASP A 82 1.51 11.27 -4.66
N ILE A 83 1.32 9.97 -4.94
CA ILE A 83 0.62 9.04 -4.06
C ILE A 83 1.39 8.87 -2.74
N ASN A 84 2.70 8.61 -2.80
CA ASN A 84 3.51 8.43 -1.59
C ASN A 84 3.50 9.66 -0.70
N LYS A 85 3.59 10.86 -1.31
CA LYS A 85 3.48 12.12 -0.58
C LYS A 85 2.11 12.28 0.08
N SER A 86 1.04 11.99 -0.66
CA SER A 86 -0.34 12.08 -0.14
C SER A 86 -0.57 11.13 1.04
N ILE A 87 -0.05 9.90 0.96
CA ILE A 87 -0.14 8.92 2.05
C ILE A 87 0.62 9.43 3.27
N ASN A 88 1.86 9.91 3.11
CA ASN A 88 2.64 10.46 4.22
C ASN A 88 1.94 11.65 4.88
N ASP A 89 1.36 12.58 4.11
CA ASP A 89 0.63 13.72 4.63
C ASP A 89 -0.58 13.29 5.48
N VAL A 90 -1.32 12.26 5.03
CA VAL A 90 -2.46 11.69 5.79
C VAL A 90 -1.98 11.05 7.09
N LEU A 91 -0.92 10.24 7.04
CA LEU A 91 -0.35 9.59 8.22
C LEU A 91 0.10 10.64 9.26
N GLN A 92 0.75 11.72 8.81
CA GLN A 92 1.16 12.83 9.67
C GLN A 92 -0.03 13.53 10.32
N ARG A 93 -1.10 13.81 9.56
CA ARG A 93 -2.33 14.44 10.09
C ARG A 93 -3.04 13.58 11.13
N MET A 94 -2.90 12.26 11.03
CA MET A 94 -3.46 11.31 11.98
C MET A 94 -2.51 11.01 13.16
N ASN A 95 -1.36 11.70 13.24
CA ASN A 95 -0.32 11.44 14.24
C ASN A 95 0.18 9.98 14.24
N ILE A 96 0.14 9.31 13.08
CA ILE A 96 0.63 7.93 12.92
C ILE A 96 2.10 7.98 12.49
N PRO A 97 3.06 7.58 13.35
CA PRO A 97 4.47 7.52 12.97
C PRO A 97 4.72 6.39 11.97
N THR A 98 5.66 6.59 11.06
CA THR A 98 6.07 5.55 10.11
C THR A 98 6.96 4.52 10.80
N LYS A 99 7.12 3.36 10.17
CA LYS A 99 8.09 2.35 10.64
C LYS A 99 9.51 2.91 10.72
N ALA A 100 9.91 3.73 9.74
CA ALA A 100 11.24 4.34 9.71
C ALA A 100 11.48 5.27 10.90
N ASP A 101 10.44 5.99 11.35
CA ASP A 101 10.51 6.84 12.54
C ASP A 101 10.75 6.00 13.81
N ILE A 102 10.03 4.87 13.93
CA ILE A 102 10.18 3.93 15.05
C ILE A 102 11.58 3.31 15.07
N ASP A 103 12.06 2.84 13.92
CA ASP A 103 13.39 2.23 13.79
C ASP A 103 14.49 3.24 14.16
N THR A 104 14.36 4.49 13.70
CA THR A 104 15.29 5.59 14.03
C THR A 104 15.31 5.87 15.54
N LEU A 105 14.13 5.92 16.17
CA LEU A 105 14.05 6.13 17.61
C LEU A 105 14.66 4.95 18.39
N GLY A 106 14.42 3.71 17.94
CA GLY A 106 15.02 2.51 18.51
C GLY A 106 16.56 2.54 18.47
N GLN A 107 17.14 2.97 17.35
CA GLN A 107 18.60 3.14 17.23
C GLN A 107 19.14 4.22 18.18
N LYS A 108 18.46 5.36 18.29
CA LYS A 108 18.85 6.44 19.21
C LYS A 108 18.80 5.95 20.66
N ILE A 109 17.75 5.24 21.06
CA ILE A 109 17.61 4.65 22.40
C ILE A 109 18.75 3.67 22.65
N ALA A 110 19.04 2.75 21.73
CA ALA A 110 20.12 1.79 21.88
C ALA A 110 21.50 2.48 22.03
N GLY A 111 21.75 3.55 21.27
CA GLY A 111 22.97 4.34 21.38
C GLY A 111 23.09 5.08 22.72
N LEU A 112 21.98 5.64 23.23
CA LEU A 112 21.94 6.29 24.53
C LEU A 112 22.16 5.28 25.67
N SER A 113 21.51 4.11 25.61
CA SER A 113 21.68 3.05 26.61
C SER A 113 23.14 2.61 26.73
N LYS A 114 23.86 2.45 25.61
CA LYS A 114 25.29 2.12 25.62
C LYS A 114 26.12 3.18 26.34
N LYS A 115 25.88 4.46 26.06
CA LYS A 115 26.62 5.57 26.72
C LYS A 115 26.37 5.62 28.22
N ILE A 116 25.14 5.34 28.66
CA ILE A 116 24.80 5.29 30.08
C ILE A 116 25.53 4.13 30.77
N ASP A 117 25.60 2.96 30.13
CA ASP A 117 26.32 1.80 30.67
C ASP A 117 27.83 2.04 30.77
N GLU A 118 28.42 2.76 29.81
CA GLU A 118 29.83 3.17 29.83
C GLU A 118 30.12 4.16 30.96
N LEU A 119 29.23 5.15 31.17
CA LEU A 119 29.35 6.10 32.28
C LEU A 119 29.20 5.41 33.65
N LYS A 120 28.30 4.45 33.78
CA LYS A 120 28.10 3.69 35.03
C LYS A 120 29.26 2.74 35.34
N LYS A 121 30.04 2.32 34.35
CA LYS A 121 31.24 1.50 34.56
C LYS A 121 32.50 2.32 34.86
N SER A 122 32.47 3.62 34.61
CA SER A 122 33.60 4.54 34.81
C SER A 122 33.47 5.41 36.06
N GLY A 123 32.35 5.35 36.78
CA GLY A 123 32.16 5.88 38.13
C GLY A 123 32.00 4.77 39.15
#